data_AF-A0A6A0A6N0-F1
#
_entry.id   AF-A0A6A0A6N0-F1
#
_cell.length_a   1.000
_cell.length_b   1.000
_cell.length_c   1.000
_cell.angle_alpha   90.00
_cell.angle_beta   90.00
_cell.angle_gamma   90.00
#
_symmetry.space_group_name_H-M   'P 1'
#
loop_
_entity.id
_entity.type
_entity.pdbx_description
1 polymer ?
#
loop_
_entity_poly.entity_id
_entity_poly.type
_entity_poly.pdbx_seq_one_letter_code
_entity_poly.pdbx_strand_id
1 'polypeptide(L)'
;MRMEPRLPGLNYSTDASQAAGAEEEEGPETREQRLAANKKLVDSFGSTRRRRQLTAREEGVVRVEKLGDAAGTLSDLLTQVASDAAAQGLTKQQVAAAATDVRLLPPYVLDASSPEEAYPLSTLIPPDVGAALRIGKLLGAAESAESLQTLREKKWVHEAVLDRIVLLKDPDAAQVKRRARLLMFLSALLQLKAARPNLAVDLADGGLERLARSLHLNNDLLEPLLTLFYHTSKTLADVLPGIKLIKRK
;
A
#
# COMPACT_ATOMS: atom_id res chain seq x y z
N MET A 1 -39.39 -30.38 20.64
CA MET A 1 -39.20 -29.73 19.33
C MET A 1 -40.52 -29.10 18.91
N ARG A 2 -40.60 -27.77 18.87
CA ARG A 2 -41.67 -27.03 18.18
C ARG A 2 -40.98 -25.98 17.31
N MET A 3 -41.04 -26.21 16.01
CA MET A 3 -40.59 -25.31 14.95
C MET A 3 -41.79 -24.46 14.56
N GLU A 4 -41.78 -23.18 14.93
CA GLU A 4 -42.69 -22.21 14.33
C GLU A 4 -41.94 -21.41 13.25
N PRO A 5 -42.57 -21.16 12.09
CA PRO A 5 -41.93 -20.47 10.99
C PRO A 5 -41.76 -18.98 11.33
N ARG A 6 -40.50 -18.51 11.36
CA ARG A 6 -40.19 -17.09 11.54
C ARG A 6 -40.35 -16.34 10.22
N LEU A 7 -41.12 -15.25 10.23
CA LEU A 7 -41.24 -14.35 9.08
C LEU A 7 -40.05 -13.38 9.03
N PRO A 8 -39.40 -13.19 7.86
CA PRO A 8 -38.30 -12.24 7.72
C PRO A 8 -38.82 -10.80 7.82
N GLY A 9 -38.27 -10.02 8.76
CA GLY A 9 -38.55 -8.59 8.92
C GLY A 9 -39.22 -8.18 10.24
N LEU A 10 -39.63 -9.13 11.09
CA LEU A 10 -40.13 -8.85 12.45
C LEU A 10 -39.07 -9.18 13.51
N ASN A 11 -38.74 -8.22 14.38
CA ASN A 11 -37.89 -8.45 15.55
C ASN A 11 -38.74 -9.00 16.70
N TYR A 12 -38.61 -10.30 16.95
CA TYR A 12 -39.21 -10.98 18.10
C TYR A 12 -38.25 -10.86 19.31
N SER A 13 -38.21 -9.67 19.93
CA SER A 13 -37.62 -9.56 21.27
C SER A 13 -38.63 -10.07 22.29
N THR A 14 -38.23 -11.03 23.10
CA THR A 14 -39.02 -11.57 24.20
C THR A 14 -39.11 -10.54 25.32
N ASP A 15 -40.34 -10.11 25.63
CA ASP A 15 -40.76 -9.37 26.83
C ASP A 15 -40.57 -10.21 28.12
N ALA A 16 -39.34 -10.61 28.40
CA ALA A 16 -38.97 -11.30 29.64
C ALA A 16 -37.94 -10.52 30.48
N SER A 17 -37.69 -9.25 30.15
CA SER A 17 -36.80 -8.39 30.94
C SER A 17 -37.42 -7.05 31.35
N GLN A 18 -38.74 -6.87 31.24
CA GLN A 18 -39.47 -5.86 32.01
C GLN A 18 -40.00 -6.49 33.31
N ALA A 19 -39.10 -6.76 34.25
CA ALA A 19 -39.43 -7.00 35.66
C ALA A 19 -38.23 -6.69 36.55
N ALA A 20 -37.70 -5.47 36.43
CA ALA A 20 -36.88 -4.82 37.47
C ALA A 20 -36.75 -3.33 37.11
N GLY A 21 -37.77 -2.55 37.44
CA GLY A 21 -37.64 -1.10 37.49
C GLY A 21 -36.85 -0.71 38.74
N ALA A 22 -35.68 -0.13 38.53
CA ALA A 22 -35.14 0.91 39.39
C ALA A 22 -34.69 2.02 38.44
N GLU A 23 -35.23 3.20 38.68
CA GLU A 23 -35.11 4.43 37.91
C GLU A 23 -33.65 4.85 37.77
N GLU A 24 -33.23 5.25 36.57
CA GLU A 24 -32.14 6.21 36.39
C GLU A 24 -32.35 6.93 35.04
N GLU A 25 -32.54 8.24 35.14
CA GLU A 25 -32.61 9.18 34.02
C GLU A 25 -31.26 9.23 33.29
N GLU A 26 -31.22 9.02 31.98
CA GLU A 26 -30.03 9.37 31.20
C GLU A 26 -30.44 10.14 29.93
N GLY A 27 -30.00 11.40 29.88
CA GLY A 27 -30.14 12.30 28.74
C GLY A 27 -29.41 11.79 27.49
N PRO A 28 -29.33 12.60 26.42
CA PRO A 28 -28.72 12.19 25.15
C PRO A 28 -27.21 12.02 25.32
N GLU A 29 -26.79 10.84 25.81
CA GLU A 29 -25.38 10.49 25.86
C GLU A 29 -24.82 10.49 24.44
N THR A 30 -23.78 11.30 24.27
CA THR A 30 -23.07 11.36 23.00
C THR A 30 -22.45 9.99 22.72
N ARG A 31 -22.40 9.60 21.45
CA ARG A 31 -21.88 8.30 20.99
C ARG A 31 -20.51 7.94 21.61
N GLU A 32 -19.71 8.96 21.92
CA GLU A 32 -18.40 8.84 22.55
C GLU A 32 -18.46 8.40 24.02
N GLN A 33 -19.43 8.92 24.78
CA GLN A 33 -19.65 8.54 26.18
C GLN A 33 -20.05 7.07 26.30
N ARG A 34 -20.94 6.61 25.41
CA ARG A 34 -21.33 5.20 25.30
C ARG A 34 -20.16 4.27 24.97
N LEU A 35 -19.25 4.71 24.11
CA LEU A 35 -18.03 3.95 23.79
C LEU A 35 -17.06 3.89 24.98
N ALA A 36 -16.89 5.00 25.70
CA ALA A 36 -16.05 5.07 26.90
C ALA A 36 -16.61 4.21 28.04
N ALA A 37 -17.92 4.23 28.26
CA ALA A 37 -18.58 3.37 29.24
C ALA A 37 -18.44 1.88 28.87
N ASN A 38 -18.63 1.53 27.60
CA ASN A 38 -18.46 0.14 27.12
C ASN A 38 -17.02 -0.35 27.30
N LYS A 39 -16.02 0.50 27.03
CA LYS A 39 -14.61 0.18 27.28
C LYS A 39 -14.36 -0.12 28.74
N LYS A 40 -14.82 0.75 29.65
CA LYS A 40 -14.68 0.55 31.10
C LYS A 40 -15.31 -0.76 31.56
N LEU A 41 -16.49 -1.11 31.05
CA LEU A 41 -17.18 -2.38 31.36
C LEU A 41 -16.43 -3.60 30.82
N VAL A 42 -15.86 -3.52 29.62
CA VAL A 42 -15.06 -4.61 29.04
C VAL A 42 -13.73 -4.75 29.76
N ASP A 43 -13.17 -3.67 30.28
CA ASP A 43 -11.95 -3.70 31.08
C ASP A 43 -12.18 -4.18 32.52
N SER A 44 -13.34 -3.97 33.12
CA SER A 44 -13.63 -4.51 34.45
C SER A 44 -14.16 -5.94 34.43
N PHE A 45 -15.04 -6.28 33.47
CA PHE A 45 -15.79 -7.54 33.49
C PHE A 45 -15.68 -8.37 32.20
N GLY A 46 -14.98 -7.88 31.17
CA GLY A 46 -14.87 -8.55 29.88
C GLY A 46 -13.85 -9.69 29.85
N SER A 47 -14.03 -10.62 28.91
CA SER A 47 -13.03 -11.68 28.67
C SER A 47 -11.78 -11.11 27.99
N THR A 48 -10.64 -11.78 28.19
CA THR A 48 -9.35 -11.44 27.55
C THR A 48 -9.46 -11.35 26.02
N ARG A 49 -10.32 -12.17 25.40
CA ARG A 49 -10.62 -12.11 23.95
C ARG A 49 -11.33 -10.81 23.56
N ARG A 50 -12.33 -10.38 24.34
CA ARG A 50 -13.10 -9.15 24.06
C ARG A 50 -12.25 -7.89 24.27
N ARG A 51 -11.38 -7.89 25.29
CA ARG A 51 -10.40 -6.82 25.51
C ARG A 51 -9.41 -6.68 24.33
N ARG A 52 -8.89 -7.80 23.81
CA ARG A 52 -8.02 -7.81 22.61
C ARG A 52 -8.73 -7.31 21.35
N GLN A 53 -10.01 -7.61 21.18
CA GLN A 53 -10.78 -7.13 20.03
C GLN A 53 -11.07 -5.62 20.12
N LEU A 54 -11.34 -5.10 21.32
CA LEU A 54 -11.64 -3.69 21.53
C LEU A 54 -10.38 -2.83 21.36
N THR A 55 -9.26 -3.27 21.93
CA THR A 55 -7.94 -2.65 21.72
C THR A 55 -7.50 -2.67 20.25
N ALA A 56 -7.67 -3.79 19.54
CA ALA A 56 -7.36 -3.85 18.10
C ALA A 56 -8.22 -2.90 17.25
N ARG A 57 -9.48 -2.65 17.64
CA ARG A 57 -10.34 -1.66 16.97
C ARG A 57 -9.88 -0.23 17.23
N GLU A 58 -9.51 0.09 18.47
CA GLU A 58 -8.96 1.40 18.83
C GLU A 58 -7.63 1.67 18.12
N GLU A 59 -6.72 0.68 18.09
CA GLU A 59 -5.46 0.78 17.34
C GLU A 59 -5.69 0.99 15.83
N GLY A 60 -6.77 0.43 15.28
CA GLY A 60 -7.18 0.66 13.89
C GLY A 60 -7.63 2.10 13.63
N VAL A 61 -8.42 2.70 14.54
CA VAL A 61 -8.93 4.08 14.42
C VAL A 61 -7.81 5.10 14.64
N VAL A 62 -6.95 4.89 15.64
CA VAL A 62 -5.79 5.77 15.90
C VAL A 62 -4.79 5.76 14.74
N ARG A 63 -4.69 4.67 13.97
CA ARG A 63 -3.89 4.65 12.73
C ARG A 63 -4.47 5.52 11.63
N VAL A 64 -5.79 5.71 11.57
CA VAL A 64 -6.46 6.58 10.59
C VAL A 64 -6.29 8.07 10.95
N GLU A 65 -6.29 8.40 12.24
CA GLU A 65 -5.97 9.77 12.69
C GLU A 65 -4.49 10.12 12.47
N LYS A 66 -3.57 9.17 12.67
CA LYS A 66 -2.15 9.31 12.28
C LYS A 66 -1.91 9.45 10.78
N LEU A 67 -2.87 9.04 9.95
CA LEU A 67 -2.85 9.34 8.51
C LEU A 67 -3.26 10.80 8.23
N GLY A 68 -4.02 11.45 9.12
CA GLY A 68 -4.31 12.89 9.08
C GLY A 68 -3.07 13.75 9.36
N ASP A 69 -2.21 13.32 10.30
CA ASP A 69 -0.90 13.93 10.56
C ASP A 69 0.08 13.82 9.37
N ALA A 70 -0.17 12.92 8.41
CA ALA A 70 0.63 12.84 7.19
C ALA A 70 0.48 14.11 6.33
N ALA A 71 -0.68 14.77 6.34
CA ALA A 71 -0.89 16.02 5.61
C ALA A 71 -0.15 17.20 6.26
N GLY A 72 -0.16 17.28 7.61
CA GLY A 72 0.59 18.28 8.38
C GLY A 72 2.10 18.10 8.26
N THR A 73 2.59 16.86 8.32
CA THR A 73 4.02 16.58 8.12
C THR A 73 4.48 16.84 6.68
N LEU A 74 3.64 16.61 5.67
CA LEU A 74 3.95 17.00 4.29
C LEU A 74 4.00 18.52 4.13
N SER A 75 3.07 19.28 4.73
CA SER A 75 3.14 20.74 4.70
C SER A 75 4.39 21.27 5.41
N ASP A 76 4.78 20.67 6.53
CA ASP A 76 5.98 21.06 7.27
C ASP A 76 7.27 20.70 6.52
N LEU A 77 7.31 19.56 5.84
CA LEU A 77 8.44 19.20 4.97
C LEU A 77 8.54 20.14 3.77
N LEU A 78 7.40 20.52 3.17
CA LEU A 78 7.37 21.44 2.04
C LEU A 78 7.79 22.86 2.43
N THR A 79 7.41 23.34 3.62
CA THR A 79 7.88 24.63 4.14
C THR A 79 9.37 24.60 4.47
N GLN A 80 9.87 23.48 5.01
CA GLN A 80 11.29 23.29 5.27
C GLN A 80 12.14 23.28 3.98
N VAL A 81 11.68 22.58 2.94
CA VAL A 81 12.36 22.60 1.63
C VAL A 81 12.33 23.99 0.99
N ALA A 82 11.24 24.75 1.17
CA ALA A 82 11.16 26.12 0.68
C ALA A 82 12.12 27.07 1.43
N SER A 83 12.28 26.91 2.75
CA SER A 83 13.22 27.72 3.54
C SER A 83 14.67 27.40 3.22
N ASP A 84 15.01 26.11 3.05
CA ASP A 84 16.37 25.68 2.74
C ASP A 84 16.77 26.11 1.32
N ALA A 85 15.83 26.05 0.38
CA ALA A 85 16.07 26.49 -0.99
C ALA A 85 16.23 28.01 -1.11
N ALA A 86 15.51 28.79 -0.29
CA ALA A 86 15.71 30.23 -0.18
C ALA A 86 17.10 30.59 0.38
N ALA A 87 17.59 29.81 1.36
CA ALA A 87 18.93 29.99 1.93
C ALA A 87 20.05 29.64 0.95
N GLN A 88 19.81 28.69 0.03
CA GLN A 88 20.79 28.25 -0.99
C GLN A 88 20.73 29.06 -2.30
N GLY A 89 19.82 30.04 -2.42
CA GLY A 89 19.68 30.86 -3.63
C GLY A 89 19.20 30.06 -4.85
N LEU A 90 18.49 28.95 -4.65
CA LEU A 90 17.99 28.11 -5.74
C LEU A 90 16.92 28.86 -6.55
N THR A 91 16.90 28.62 -7.86
CA THR A 91 15.91 29.21 -8.76
C THR A 91 14.51 28.65 -8.48
N LYS A 92 13.45 29.40 -8.79
CA LYS A 92 12.05 28.97 -8.58
C LYS A 92 11.74 27.59 -9.17
N GLN A 93 12.35 27.23 -10.29
CA GLN A 93 12.20 25.92 -10.93
C GLN A 93 12.85 24.80 -10.11
N GLN A 94 14.03 25.04 -9.53
CA GLN A 94 14.72 24.07 -8.67
C GLN A 94 14.00 23.87 -7.35
N VAL A 95 13.42 24.94 -6.78
CA VAL A 95 12.58 24.83 -5.57
C VAL A 95 11.31 24.03 -5.85
N ALA A 96 10.66 24.25 -7.00
CA ALA A 96 9.50 23.48 -7.41
C ALA A 96 9.83 21.99 -7.62
N ALA A 97 10.99 21.68 -8.21
CA ALA A 97 11.50 20.31 -8.37
C ALA A 97 11.76 19.63 -7.01
N ALA A 98 12.48 20.31 -6.10
CA ALA A 98 12.73 19.79 -4.76
C ALA A 98 11.43 19.62 -3.95
N ALA A 99 10.47 20.54 -4.09
CA ALA A 99 9.16 20.42 -3.47
C ALA A 99 8.30 19.31 -4.10
N THR A 100 8.53 18.94 -5.36
CA THR A 100 7.81 17.82 -5.99
C THR A 100 8.40 16.47 -5.62
N ASP A 101 9.71 16.39 -5.37
CA ASP A 101 10.33 15.21 -4.75
C ASP A 101 9.73 14.90 -3.36
N VAL A 102 9.40 15.95 -2.59
CA VAL A 102 8.72 15.81 -1.28
C VAL A 102 7.27 15.34 -1.43
N ARG A 103 6.61 15.63 -2.55
CA ARG A 103 5.21 15.24 -2.80
C ARG A 103 5.04 13.77 -3.22
N LEU A 104 6.13 13.01 -3.33
CA LEU A 104 6.11 11.61 -3.78
C LEU A 104 5.44 11.40 -5.14
N LEU A 105 5.45 12.44 -5.97
CA LEU A 105 4.91 12.37 -7.33
C LEU A 105 6.01 11.85 -8.27
N PRO A 106 5.67 10.99 -9.23
CA PRO A 106 6.62 10.68 -10.29
C PRO A 106 7.00 11.95 -11.07
N PRO A 107 8.20 11.99 -11.68
CA PRO A 107 8.63 13.13 -12.49
C PRO A 107 7.65 13.38 -13.65
N TYR A 108 7.12 14.59 -13.73
CA TYR A 108 6.12 14.98 -14.73
C TYR A 108 6.61 16.14 -15.61
N VAL A 109 6.06 16.21 -16.82
CA VAL A 109 6.33 17.28 -17.79
C VAL A 109 5.17 18.28 -17.74
N LEU A 110 5.46 19.51 -17.34
CA LEU A 110 4.45 20.60 -17.22
C LEU A 110 3.86 20.99 -18.57
N ASP A 111 4.69 21.00 -19.61
CA ASP A 111 4.33 21.48 -20.95
C ASP A 111 3.75 20.37 -21.83
N ALA A 112 3.36 19.24 -21.23
CA ALA A 112 2.81 18.11 -21.96
C ALA A 112 1.47 18.49 -22.62
N SER A 113 1.37 18.24 -23.93
CA SER A 113 0.18 18.54 -24.72
C SER A 113 -0.89 17.47 -24.59
N SER A 114 -0.48 16.26 -24.20
CA SER A 114 -1.34 15.11 -24.01
C SER A 114 -1.13 14.45 -22.63
N PRO A 115 -2.16 13.78 -22.05
CA PRO A 115 -2.03 13.07 -20.78
C PRO A 115 -0.94 11.98 -20.80
N GLU A 116 -0.65 11.43 -21.98
CA GLU A 116 0.39 10.41 -22.16
C GLU A 116 1.81 10.97 -22.10
N GLU A 117 1.98 12.24 -22.47
CA GLU A 117 3.24 12.99 -22.41
C GLU A 117 3.51 13.57 -21.02
N ALA A 118 2.47 13.75 -20.20
CA ALA A 118 2.62 14.28 -18.84
C ALA A 118 3.53 13.39 -17.99
N TYR A 119 3.49 12.07 -18.23
CA TYR A 119 4.35 11.09 -17.57
C TYR A 119 4.99 10.14 -18.61
N PRO A 120 6.11 10.53 -19.22
CA PRO A 120 6.82 9.69 -20.18
C PRO A 120 7.24 8.35 -19.57
N LEU A 121 7.15 7.27 -20.34
CA LEU A 121 7.52 5.94 -19.82
C LEU A 121 9.00 5.85 -19.41
N SER A 122 9.87 6.60 -20.10
CA SER A 122 11.30 6.69 -19.79
C SER A 122 11.60 7.36 -18.45
N THR A 123 10.74 8.27 -17.98
CA THR A 123 10.88 8.91 -16.66
C THR A 123 10.23 8.09 -15.56
N LEU A 124 9.13 7.39 -15.87
CA LEU A 124 8.45 6.50 -14.92
C LEU A 124 9.23 5.21 -14.63
N ILE A 125 9.83 4.61 -15.67
CA ILE A 125 10.55 3.35 -15.58
C ILE A 125 11.99 3.60 -16.01
N PRO A 126 12.93 3.69 -15.07
CA PRO A 126 14.35 3.81 -15.38
C PRO A 126 14.81 2.69 -16.31
N PRO A 127 15.81 2.93 -17.19
CA PRO A 127 16.23 1.97 -18.21
C PRO A 127 16.65 0.62 -17.61
N ASP A 128 17.31 0.64 -16.46
CA ASP A 128 17.77 -0.57 -15.75
C ASP A 128 16.60 -1.46 -15.33
N VAL A 129 15.55 -0.84 -14.76
CA VAL A 129 14.29 -1.52 -14.42
C VAL A 129 13.61 -2.01 -15.69
N GLY A 130 13.53 -1.14 -16.71
CA GLY A 130 12.88 -1.43 -17.98
C GLY A 130 13.46 -2.65 -18.70
N ALA A 131 14.78 -2.84 -18.64
CA ALA A 131 15.49 -3.97 -19.22
C ALA A 131 15.22 -5.29 -18.44
N ALA A 132 15.08 -5.22 -17.12
CA ALA A 132 14.81 -6.37 -16.26
C ALA A 132 13.35 -6.87 -16.32
N LEU A 133 12.41 -6.08 -16.87
CA LEU A 133 11.01 -6.46 -16.98
C LEU A 133 10.79 -7.55 -18.05
N ARG A 134 10.33 -8.73 -17.61
CA ARG A 134 10.03 -9.88 -18.48
C ARG A 134 8.62 -9.80 -19.06
N ILE A 135 8.47 -9.00 -20.11
CA ILE A 135 7.18 -8.71 -20.77
C ILE A 135 6.63 -9.94 -21.53
N GLY A 136 7.50 -10.80 -22.06
CA GLY A 136 7.10 -11.91 -22.94
C GLY A 136 6.09 -12.88 -22.31
N LYS A 137 6.19 -13.14 -21.00
CA LYS A 137 5.25 -13.99 -20.28
C LYS A 137 3.84 -13.40 -20.25
N LEU A 138 3.74 -12.08 -20.12
CA LEU A 138 2.46 -11.37 -20.10
C LEU A 138 1.82 -11.33 -21.49
N LEU A 139 2.63 -11.14 -22.54
CA LEU A 139 2.15 -11.19 -23.92
C LEU A 139 1.65 -12.59 -24.29
N GLY A 140 2.39 -13.65 -23.95
CA GLY A 140 1.92 -15.02 -24.17
C GLY A 140 0.64 -15.36 -23.42
N ALA A 141 0.44 -14.78 -22.22
CA ALA A 141 -0.80 -14.92 -21.46
C ALA A 141 -1.99 -14.12 -22.04
N ALA A 142 -1.74 -13.09 -22.86
CA ALA A 142 -2.79 -12.38 -23.58
C ALA A 142 -3.35 -13.20 -24.75
N GLU A 143 -2.52 -14.06 -25.34
CA GLU A 143 -2.85 -14.92 -26.48
C GLU A 143 -3.41 -16.28 -26.06
N SER A 144 -2.84 -16.90 -25.02
CA SER A 144 -3.21 -18.24 -24.57
C SER A 144 -3.83 -18.25 -23.17
N ALA A 145 -5.02 -18.83 -23.05
CA ALA A 145 -5.72 -19.02 -21.78
C ALA A 145 -4.95 -19.96 -20.83
N GLU A 146 -4.25 -20.96 -21.36
CA GLU A 146 -3.41 -21.87 -20.58
C GLU A 146 -2.24 -21.11 -19.95
N SER A 147 -1.59 -20.24 -20.73
CA SER A 147 -0.51 -19.39 -20.23
C SER A 147 -0.98 -18.46 -19.12
N LEU A 148 -2.18 -17.90 -19.23
CA LEU A 148 -2.80 -17.10 -18.18
C LEU A 148 -3.04 -17.91 -16.90
N GLN A 149 -3.58 -19.12 -17.03
CA GLN A 149 -3.81 -20.01 -15.90
C GLN A 149 -2.51 -20.33 -15.15
N THR A 150 -1.43 -20.63 -15.90
CA THR A 150 -0.12 -20.89 -15.26
C THR A 150 0.44 -19.68 -14.51
N LEU A 151 0.19 -18.45 -14.99
CA LEU A 151 0.61 -17.24 -14.28
C LEU A 151 -0.18 -17.02 -12.99
N ARG A 152 -1.48 -17.34 -12.98
CA ARG A 152 -2.32 -17.28 -11.78
C ARG A 152 -1.84 -18.26 -10.72
N GLU A 153 -1.57 -19.50 -11.11
CA GLU A 153 -1.11 -20.55 -10.20
C GLU A 153 0.26 -20.23 -9.59
N LYS A 154 1.20 -19.77 -10.42
CA LYS A 154 2.58 -19.45 -9.99
C LYS A 154 2.68 -18.12 -9.22
N LYS A 155 1.63 -17.29 -9.23
CA LYS A 155 1.58 -15.96 -8.58
C LYS A 155 2.74 -15.03 -8.95
N TRP A 156 3.31 -15.22 -10.15
CA TRP A 156 4.40 -14.38 -10.66
C TRP A 156 3.95 -12.97 -11.00
N VAL A 157 2.67 -12.81 -11.34
CA VAL A 157 2.04 -11.52 -11.64
C VAL A 157 0.90 -11.33 -10.66
N HIS A 158 0.74 -10.11 -10.16
CA HIS A 158 -0.34 -9.77 -9.25
C HIS A 158 -1.72 -9.90 -9.93
N GLU A 159 -2.72 -10.42 -9.22
CA GLU A 159 -4.06 -10.73 -9.74
C GLU A 159 -4.73 -9.52 -10.44
N ALA A 160 -4.66 -8.34 -9.79
CA ALA A 160 -5.17 -7.08 -10.37
C ALA A 160 -4.61 -6.73 -11.76
N VAL A 161 -3.41 -7.20 -12.10
CA VAL A 161 -2.82 -7.00 -13.44
C VAL A 161 -3.34 -8.04 -14.43
N LEU A 162 -3.59 -9.27 -13.97
CA LEU A 162 -4.15 -10.34 -14.79
C LEU A 162 -5.56 -9.99 -15.28
N ASP A 163 -6.35 -9.30 -14.48
CA ASP A 163 -7.68 -8.80 -14.88
C ASP A 163 -7.63 -7.76 -16.01
N ARG A 164 -6.48 -7.08 -16.16
CA ARG A 164 -6.25 -6.04 -17.17
C ARG A 164 -5.52 -6.56 -18.42
N ILE A 165 -5.30 -7.87 -18.54
CA ILE A 165 -4.67 -8.50 -19.72
C ILE A 165 -5.43 -8.18 -21.02
N VAL A 166 -6.76 -7.97 -20.94
CA VAL A 166 -7.59 -7.61 -22.10
C VAL A 166 -7.09 -6.35 -22.82
N LEU A 167 -6.43 -5.43 -22.11
CA LEU A 167 -5.86 -4.20 -22.67
C LEU A 167 -4.65 -4.42 -23.60
N LEU A 168 -4.17 -5.66 -23.69
CA LEU A 168 -3.04 -6.05 -24.54
C LEU A 168 -3.46 -6.63 -25.89
N LYS A 169 -4.76 -6.70 -26.20
CA LYS A 169 -5.30 -7.22 -27.47
C LYS A 169 -5.41 -6.15 -28.57
N ASP A 170 -4.75 -5.02 -28.41
CA ASP A 170 -4.79 -3.92 -29.37
C ASP A 170 -4.02 -4.25 -30.66
N PRO A 171 -4.42 -3.69 -31.82
CA PRO A 171 -3.76 -3.94 -33.09
C PRO A 171 -2.38 -3.28 -33.20
N ASP A 172 -2.10 -2.25 -32.40
CA ASP A 172 -0.81 -1.54 -32.41
C ASP A 172 0.23 -2.21 -31.50
N ALA A 173 1.20 -2.88 -32.14
CA ALA A 173 2.28 -3.58 -31.46
C ALA A 173 3.15 -2.67 -30.57
N ALA A 174 3.32 -1.38 -30.90
CA ALA A 174 4.10 -0.46 -30.09
C ALA A 174 3.38 -0.13 -28.78
N GLN A 175 2.08 0.15 -28.86
CA GLN A 175 1.24 0.42 -27.70
C GLN A 175 1.05 -0.81 -26.82
N VAL A 176 0.90 -2.01 -27.41
CA VAL A 176 0.83 -3.27 -26.66
C VAL A 176 2.11 -3.48 -25.84
N LYS A 177 3.29 -3.29 -26.43
CA LYS A 177 4.57 -3.39 -25.69
C LYS A 177 4.67 -2.36 -24.58
N ARG A 178 4.27 -1.11 -24.85
CA ARG A 178 4.25 -0.02 -23.85
C ARG A 178 3.35 -0.37 -22.66
N ARG A 179 2.11 -0.79 -22.92
CA ARG A 179 1.14 -1.19 -21.89
C ARG A 179 1.61 -2.42 -21.12
N ALA A 180 2.19 -3.40 -21.80
CA ALA A 180 2.69 -4.61 -21.15
C ALA A 180 3.86 -4.30 -20.21
N ARG A 181 4.74 -3.34 -20.55
CA ARG A 181 5.76 -2.82 -19.61
C ARG A 181 5.13 -2.17 -18.39
N LEU A 182 4.15 -1.29 -18.57
CA LEU A 182 3.44 -0.63 -17.47
C LEU A 182 2.75 -1.63 -16.54
N LEU A 183 2.05 -2.62 -17.11
CA LEU A 183 1.38 -3.66 -16.35
C LEU A 183 2.36 -4.54 -15.57
N MET A 184 3.47 -4.93 -16.18
CA MET A 184 4.51 -5.68 -15.48
C MET A 184 5.15 -4.86 -14.36
N PHE A 185 5.46 -3.59 -14.62
CA PHE A 185 5.99 -2.70 -13.60
C PHE A 185 5.01 -2.50 -12.43
N LEU A 186 3.73 -2.26 -12.74
CA LEU A 186 2.66 -2.18 -11.74
C LEU A 186 2.55 -3.46 -10.91
N SER A 187 2.66 -4.63 -11.54
CA SER A 187 2.62 -5.90 -10.82
C SER A 187 3.76 -6.00 -9.79
N ALA A 188 4.96 -5.54 -10.17
CA ALA A 188 6.12 -5.53 -9.29
C ALA A 188 5.97 -4.53 -8.14
N LEU A 189 5.41 -3.34 -8.41
CA LEU A 189 5.09 -2.36 -7.37
C LEU A 189 4.03 -2.86 -6.40
N LEU A 190 3.01 -3.58 -6.87
CA LEU A 190 1.97 -4.16 -6.00
C LEU A 190 2.54 -5.27 -5.11
N GLN A 191 3.40 -6.12 -5.67
CA GLN A 191 4.13 -7.14 -4.89
C GLN A 191 5.05 -6.50 -3.85
N LEU A 192 5.75 -5.43 -4.21
CA LEU A 192 6.60 -4.67 -3.29
C LEU A 192 5.78 -3.95 -2.22
N LYS A 193 4.60 -3.40 -2.58
CA LYS A 193 3.67 -2.76 -1.63
C LYS A 193 3.06 -3.77 -0.65
N ALA A 194 2.81 -5.01 -1.10
CA ALA A 194 2.36 -6.09 -0.24
C ALA A 194 3.45 -6.52 0.76
N ALA A 195 4.71 -6.22 0.46
CA ALA A 195 5.82 -6.42 1.38
C ALA A 195 5.74 -5.50 2.60
N ARG A 196 6.41 -5.90 3.68
CA ARG A 196 6.49 -5.08 4.89
C ARG A 196 7.27 -3.78 4.60
N PRO A 197 6.93 -2.66 5.27
CA PRO A 197 7.61 -1.38 5.07
C PRO A 197 9.10 -1.42 5.44
N ASN A 198 9.49 -2.34 6.32
CA ASN A 198 10.88 -2.61 6.67
C ASN A 198 11.26 -4.00 6.15
N LEU A 199 12.13 -4.03 5.14
CA LEU A 199 12.65 -5.25 4.57
C LEU A 199 14.00 -5.54 5.24
N ALA A 200 14.06 -6.67 5.95
CA ALA A 200 15.31 -7.20 6.47
C ALA A 200 15.91 -8.12 5.40
N VAL A 201 17.09 -7.78 4.91
CA VAL A 201 17.84 -8.64 3.98
C VAL A 201 18.91 -9.35 4.80
N ASP A 202 18.71 -10.65 5.01
CA ASP A 202 19.69 -11.48 5.72
C ASP A 202 20.66 -12.09 4.71
N LEU A 203 21.92 -11.63 4.72
CA LEU A 203 22.95 -12.11 3.80
C LEU A 203 23.34 -13.56 4.05
N ALA A 204 23.21 -14.07 5.27
CA ALA A 204 23.57 -15.45 5.59
C ALA A 204 22.58 -16.46 4.99
N ASP A 205 21.31 -16.08 4.90
CA ASP A 205 20.21 -16.91 4.46
C ASP A 205 19.81 -16.69 2.98
N GLY A 206 20.78 -16.37 2.12
CA GLY A 206 20.57 -16.20 0.67
C GLY A 206 20.12 -14.79 0.24
N GLY A 207 20.14 -13.81 1.14
CA GLY A 207 20.10 -12.38 0.82
C GLY A 207 18.95 -11.95 -0.09
N LEU A 208 19.31 -11.30 -1.20
CA LEU A 208 18.37 -10.78 -2.19
C LEU A 208 17.57 -11.89 -2.89
N GLU A 209 18.14 -13.08 -3.08
CA GLU A 209 17.43 -14.17 -3.75
C GLU A 209 16.24 -14.68 -2.94
N ARG A 210 16.44 -14.83 -1.62
CA ARG A 210 15.36 -15.24 -0.72
C ARG A 210 14.25 -14.18 -0.71
N LEU A 211 14.64 -12.91 -0.69
CA LEU A 211 13.69 -11.81 -0.76
C LEU A 211 12.92 -11.83 -2.09
N ALA A 212 13.61 -12.00 -3.23
CA ALA A 212 13.00 -12.10 -4.54
C ALA A 212 11.97 -13.24 -4.61
N ARG A 213 12.33 -14.43 -4.08
CA ARG A 213 11.40 -15.58 -4.00
C ARG A 213 10.19 -15.28 -3.11
N SER A 214 10.39 -14.61 -1.98
CA SER A 214 9.30 -14.25 -1.07
C SER A 214 8.33 -13.22 -1.66
N LEU A 215 8.83 -12.34 -2.52
CA LEU A 215 8.04 -11.31 -3.21
C LEU A 215 7.53 -11.75 -4.59
N HIS A 216 7.90 -12.96 -5.02
CA HIS A 216 7.65 -13.47 -6.38
C HIS A 216 8.20 -12.55 -7.50
N LEU A 217 9.29 -11.84 -7.20
CA LEU A 217 9.99 -10.95 -8.13
C LEU A 217 11.18 -11.64 -8.80
N ASN A 218 11.58 -11.16 -9.97
CA ASN A 218 12.85 -11.57 -10.58
C ASN A 218 14.01 -10.95 -9.80
N ASN A 219 15.10 -11.69 -9.65
CA ASN A 219 16.29 -11.21 -8.94
C ASN A 219 16.87 -9.94 -9.59
N ASP A 220 16.97 -9.94 -10.92
CA ASP A 220 17.46 -8.82 -11.75
C ASP A 220 16.64 -7.53 -11.58
N LEU A 221 15.36 -7.66 -11.21
CA LEU A 221 14.45 -6.52 -11.05
C LEU A 221 14.45 -5.98 -9.61
N LEU A 222 14.77 -6.84 -8.65
CA LEU A 222 14.63 -6.52 -7.23
C LEU A 222 15.59 -5.41 -6.81
N GLU A 223 16.86 -5.52 -7.17
CA GLU A 223 17.87 -4.53 -6.76
C GLU A 223 17.57 -3.12 -7.31
N PRO A 224 17.30 -2.92 -8.62
CA PRO A 224 16.89 -1.62 -9.15
C PRO A 224 15.59 -1.08 -8.54
N LEU A 225 14.65 -1.94 -8.15
CA LEU A 225 13.43 -1.50 -7.47
C LEU A 225 13.70 -1.05 -6.03
N LEU A 226 14.55 -1.77 -5.31
CA LEU A 226 14.91 -1.41 -3.95
C LEU A 226 15.68 -0.09 -3.91
N THR A 227 16.58 0.17 -4.86
CA THR A 227 17.31 1.45 -4.92
C THR A 227 16.39 2.65 -5.19
N LEU A 228 15.28 2.45 -5.90
CA LEU A 228 14.31 3.51 -6.18
C LEU A 228 13.43 3.85 -4.98
N PHE A 229 12.93 2.83 -4.27
CA PHE A 229 11.87 3.00 -3.25
C PHE A 229 12.35 2.87 -1.80
N TYR A 230 13.56 2.34 -1.58
CA TYR A 230 14.10 2.09 -0.26
C TYR A 230 15.47 2.75 -0.07
N HIS A 231 15.72 3.22 1.14
CA HIS A 231 17.03 3.64 1.57
C HIS A 231 17.76 2.49 2.23
N THR A 232 19.01 2.30 1.84
CA THR A 232 19.99 1.56 2.63
C THR A 232 20.30 2.38 3.87
N SER A 233 19.81 1.91 5.03
CA SER A 233 20.32 2.47 6.28
C SER A 233 21.80 2.06 6.37
N LYS A 234 22.70 3.04 6.20
CA LYS A 234 24.13 2.87 6.43
C LYS A 234 24.36 2.64 7.92
N THR A 235 24.21 1.40 8.36
CA THR A 235 25.06 0.78 9.39
C THR A 235 26.06 -0.14 8.68
N LEU A 236 26.81 0.45 7.74
CA LEU A 236 27.66 -0.30 6.79
C LEU A 236 28.95 0.45 6.43
N ALA A 237 29.53 1.18 7.39
CA ALA A 237 30.93 1.61 7.31
C ALA A 237 31.79 0.98 8.42
N ASP A 238 31.21 0.61 9.58
CA ASP A 238 32.03 0.08 10.69
C ASP A 238 31.83 -1.41 11.03
N VAL A 239 30.71 -2.07 10.71
CA VAL A 239 30.51 -3.48 11.12
C VAL A 239 29.53 -4.22 10.18
N LEU A 240 29.98 -5.28 9.49
CA LEU A 240 29.13 -6.24 8.75
C LEU A 240 28.30 -7.11 9.74
N PRO A 241 27.22 -7.85 9.35
CA PRO A 241 26.23 -7.71 8.28
C PRO A 241 24.78 -7.58 8.83
N GLY A 242 23.89 -6.88 8.12
CA GLY A 242 22.46 -6.81 8.50
C GLY A 242 21.78 -5.53 8.05
N ILE A 243 21.66 -5.33 6.74
CA ILE A 243 21.12 -4.10 6.18
C ILE A 243 19.59 -4.11 6.34
N LYS A 244 19.07 -3.19 7.15
CA LYS A 244 17.64 -2.86 7.19
C LYS A 244 17.37 -1.80 6.14
N LEU A 245 16.56 -2.13 5.14
CA LEU A 245 16.10 -1.18 4.13
C LEU A 245 14.86 -0.46 4.68
N ILE A 246 14.94 0.87 4.80
CA ILE A 246 13.85 1.73 5.30
C ILE A 246 13.21 2.42 4.10
N LYS A 247 11.89 2.33 3.97
CA LYS A 247 11.14 2.93 2.86
C LYS A 247 11.29 4.46 2.84
N ARG A 248 11.43 5.03 1.64
CA ARG A 248 11.40 6.48 1.37
C ARG A 248 10.06 7.04 1.89
N LYS A 249 10.12 8.00 2.83
CA LYS A 249 8.94 8.62 3.46
C LYS A 249 8.21 9.48 2.47
#